data_AF-A0A8T4DK90-F1
#
_entry.id   AF-A0A8T4DK90-F1
#
_cell.length_a   1.000
_cell.length_b   1.000
_cell.length_c   1.000
_cell.angle_alpha   90.00
_cell.angle_beta   90.00
_cell.angle_gamma   90.00
#
_symmetry.space_group_name_H-M   'P 1'
#
loop_
_entity.id
_entity.type
_entity.pdbx_description
1 polymer ?
#
loop_
_entity_poly.entity_id
_entity_poly.type
_entity_poly.pdbx_seq_one_letter_code
_entity_poly.pdbx_strand_id
1 'polypeptide(L)' 'GGRDIIQQFLEKGLVDEMIIGIMPMTLGKGIPLFSDCGERELELLGIDKYEKGMVQLHYKILG' A
#
# COMPACT_ATOMS: atom_id res chain seq x y z
N GLY A 1 -1.18 12.67 -5.15
CA GLY A 1 -0.51 11.37 -4.94
C GLY A 1 1.00 11.56 -4.90
N GLY A 2 1.76 10.51 -4.56
CA GLY A 2 3.20 10.60 -4.34
C GLY A 2 3.56 10.35 -2.87
N ARG A 3 4.83 9.97 -2.61
CA ARG A 3 5.31 9.52 -1.31
C ARG A 3 4.97 10.45 -0.15
N ASP A 4 5.15 11.76 -0.34
CA ASP A 4 4.92 12.77 0.69
C ASP A 4 3.43 12.89 1.10
N ILE A 5 2.52 12.89 0.12
CA ILE A 5 1.08 12.96 0.39
C ILE A 5 0.60 11.68 1.10
N ILE A 6 1.09 10.52 0.67
CA ILE A 6 0.76 9.24 1.32
C ILE A 6 1.22 9.27 2.79
N GLN A 7 2.45 9.73 3.03
CA GLN A 7 3.01 9.82 4.37
C GLN A 7 2.20 10.73 5.28
N GLN A 8 1.88 11.95 4.83
CA GLN A 8 1.11 12.91 5.65
C GLN A 8 -0.29 12.40 6.01
N PHE A 9 -0.94 11.63 5.13
CA PHE A 9 -2.26 11.07 5.40
C PHE A 9 -2.18 9.89 6.37
N LEU A 10 -1.19 9.01 6.21
CA LEU A 10 -0.94 7.91 7.14
C LEU A 10 -0.63 8.45 8.54
N GLU A 11 0.29 9.42 8.66
CA GLU A 11 0.69 10.02 9.95
C GLU A 11 -0.48 10.69 10.67
N LYS A 12 -1.40 11.31 9.92
CA LYS A 12 -2.61 11.94 10.48
C LYS A 12 -3.76 10.95 10.74
N GLY A 13 -3.59 9.66 10.45
CA GLY A 13 -4.65 8.66 10.60
C GLY A 13 -5.85 8.91 9.68
N LEU A 14 -5.62 9.51 8.50
CA LEU A 14 -6.66 9.90 7.53
C LEU A 14 -6.84 8.87 6.40
N VAL A 15 -6.28 7.68 6.57
CA VAL A 15 -6.40 6.57 5.61
C VAL A 15 -7.19 5.47 6.29
N ASP A 16 -8.33 5.12 5.71
CA ASP A 16 -9.18 4.02 6.20
C ASP A 16 -8.81 2.69 5.52
N GLU A 17 -8.48 2.74 4.24
CA GLU A 17 -8.24 1.58 3.39
C GLU A 17 -7.05 1.79 2.44
N MET A 18 -6.37 0.70 2.08
CA MET A 18 -5.25 0.68 1.15
C MET A 18 -5.46 -0.32 0.02
N ILE A 19 -5.32 0.15 -1.22
CA ILE A 19 -5.32 -0.69 -2.42
C ILE A 19 -3.88 -0.74 -2.95
N ILE A 20 -3.22 -1.89 -2.78
CA ILE A 20 -1.80 -2.07 -3.10
C ILE A 20 -1.63 -3.02 -4.29
N GLY A 21 -1.07 -2.50 -5.38
CA GLY A 21 -0.71 -3.30 -6.55
C GLY A 21 0.70 -3.87 -6.45
N ILE A 22 0.85 -5.18 -6.66
CA ILE A 22 2.12 -5.90 -6.71
C ILE A 22 2.36 -6.34 -8.15
N MET A 23 3.42 -5.81 -8.74
CA MET A 23 3.90 -6.20 -10.07
C MET A 23 4.85 -7.39 -9.96
N PRO A 24 4.81 -8.38 -10.88
CA PRO A 24 5.67 -9.56 -10.83
C PRO A 24 7.08 -9.25 -11.39
N MET A 25 7.73 -8.21 -10.86
CA MET A 25 9.08 -7.82 -11.25
C MET A 25 9.83 -7.14 -10.11
N THR A 26 11.15 -7.27 -10.09
CA THR A 26 12.02 -6.54 -9.16
C THR A 26 12.57 -5.29 -9.85
N LEU A 27 12.54 -4.14 -9.16
CA LEU A 27 13.01 -2.86 -9.72
C LEU A 27 14.51 -2.60 -9.46
N GLY A 28 15.12 -3.29 -8.49
CA GLY A 28 16.51 -3.07 -8.06
C GLY A 28 16.70 -1.77 -7.26
N LYS A 29 16.25 -0.62 -7.78
CA LYS A 29 16.23 0.68 -7.10
C LYS A 29 14.96 1.45 -7.49
N GLY A 30 14.44 2.26 -6.58
CA GLY A 30 13.23 3.04 -6.81
C GLY A 30 12.84 3.90 -5.61
N ILE A 31 11.72 4.59 -5.74
CA ILE A 31 11.12 5.33 -4.63
C ILE A 31 10.28 4.34 -3.81
N PRO A 32 10.54 4.19 -2.50
CA PRO A 32 9.74 3.30 -1.67
C PRO A 32 8.31 3.82 -1.57
N LEU A 33 7.34 2.89 -1.57
CA LEU A 33 5.91 3.22 -1.44
C LEU A 33 5.61 3.88 -0.09
N PHE A 34 6.24 3.35 0.97
CA PHE A 34 6.11 3.86 2.33
C PHE A 34 7.47 4.37 2.85
N SER A 35 7.43 5.51 3.52
CA SER A 35 8.51 6.01 4.38
C SER A 35 8.48 5.31 5.74
N ASP A 36 9.28 5.81 6.68
CA ASP A 36 9.08 5.63 8.11
C ASP A 36 7.68 6.12 8.54
N CYS A 37 6.67 5.24 8.47
CA CYS A 37 5.25 5.55 8.67
C CYS A 37 4.65 4.89 9.93
N GLY A 38 5.52 4.32 10.77
CA GLY A 38 5.16 3.52 11.94
C GLY A 38 4.60 2.14 11.58
N GLU A 39 4.45 1.30 12.59
CA GLU A 39 3.77 0.01 12.48
C GLU A 39 2.24 0.21 12.51
N ARG A 40 1.53 -0.54 11.68
CA ARG A 40 0.06 -0.54 11.62
C ARG A 40 -0.44 -1.95 11.37
N GLU A 41 -1.49 -2.33 12.09
CA GLU A 41 -2.20 -3.57 11.83
C GLU A 41 -3.15 -3.39 10.64
N LEU A 42 -3.19 -4.38 9.75
CA LEU A 42 -4.00 -4.37 8.54
C LEU A 42 -4.86 -5.63 8.47
N GLU A 43 -6.12 -5.45 8.07
CA GLU A 43 -7.03 -6.55 7.73
C GLU A 43 -7.12 -6.69 6.22
N LEU A 44 -6.84 -7.88 5.68
CA LEU A 44 -6.99 -8.16 4.26
C LEU A 44 -8.47 -8.35 3.92
N LEU A 45 -9.02 -7.42 3.15
CA LEU A 45 -10.40 -7.46 2.69
C LEU A 45 -10.57 -8.23 1.37
N GLY A 46 -9.56 -8.22 0.50
CA GLY A 46 -9.67 -8.83 -0.81
C GLY A 46 -8.36 -8.96 -1.58
N ILE A 47 -8.37 -9.87 -2.55
CA ILE A 47 -7.27 -10.08 -3.50
C ILE A 47 -7.85 -10.18 -4.91
N ASP A 48 -7.43 -9.29 -5.79
CA ASP A 48 -7.71 -9.39 -7.22
C ASP A 48 -6.46 -9.80 -7.98
N LYS A 49 -6.60 -10.78 -8.88
CA LYS A 49 -5.53 -11.25 -9.76
C LYS A 49 -5.83 -10.84 -11.18
N TYR A 50 -4.90 -10.12 -11.79
CA TYR A 50 -5.03 -9.63 -13.16
C TYR A 50 -4.19 -10.47 -14.13
N GLU A 51 -4.55 -10.41 -15.40
CA GLU A 51 -3.74 -10.99 -16.47
C GLU A 51 -2.31 -10.45 -16.42
N LYS A 52 -1.33 -11.29 -16.79
CA LYS A 52 0.12 -11.01 -16.69
C LYS A 52 0.69 -10.98 -15.26
N GLY A 53 -0.08 -11.44 -14.26
CA GLY A 53 0.45 -11.79 -12.94
C GLY A 53 0.52 -10.63 -11.94
N MET A 54 -0.10 -9.49 -12.24
CA MET A 54 -0.28 -8.43 -11.25
C MET A 54 -1.32 -8.88 -10.20
N VAL A 55 -1.02 -8.63 -8.93
CA VAL A 55 -1.95 -8.89 -7.82
C VAL A 55 -2.28 -7.56 -7.15
N GLN A 56 -3.56 -7.30 -6.91
CA GLN A 56 -4.01 -6.16 -6.11
C GLN A 56 -4.51 -6.68 -4.77
N LEU A 57 -4.03 -6.07 -3.69
CA LEU A 57 -4.42 -6.37 -2.33
C LEU A 57 -5.26 -5.20 -1.80
N HIS A 58 -6.42 -5.49 -1.24
CA HIS A 58 -7.28 -4.51 -0.59
C HIS A 58 -7.21 -4.73 0.91
N TYR A 59 -6.73 -3.72 1.63
CA TYR A 59 -6.57 -3.75 3.09
C TYR A 59 -7.41 -2.67 3.75
N LYS A 60 -7.89 -2.97 4.95
CA LYS A 60 -8.38 -1.98 5.92
C LYS A 60 -7.31 -1.73 6.97
N ILE A 61 -7.15 -0.48 7.40
CA ILE A 61 -6.30 -0.14 8.53
C ILE A 61 -7.07 -0.40 9.83
N LEU A 62 -6.45 -1.16 10.73
CA LEU A 62 -6.95 -1.34 12.10
C LEU A 62 -6.36 -0.24 12.98
N GLY A 63 -7.22 0.39 13.78
CA GLY A 63 -6.87 1.51 14.66
C GLY A 63 -6.30 1.07 16.00
#